data_AF-A0A366XLL2-F1
#
_entry.id   AF-A0A366XLL2-F1
#
_cell.length_a   1.000
_cell.length_b   1.000
_cell.length_c   1.000
_cell.angle_alpha   90.00
_cell.angle_beta   90.00
_cell.angle_gamma   90.00
#
_symmetry.space_group_name_H-M   'P 1'
#
loop_
_entity.id
_entity.type
_entity.pdbx_description
1 polymer ?
#
loop_
_entity_poly.entity_id
_entity_poly.type
_entity_poly.pdbx_seq_one_letter_code
_entity_poly.pdbx_strand_id
1 'polypeptide(L)'
;KSLMLTCGMYNASGKFAAFVGMPAKSGVSGGIMTLVPPRSRQAVPFQDGCGIGIYGPAIDEYGNSLAGVMLLKHIAQKWDLSIF
;
A
#
# COMPACT_ATOMS: atom_id res chain seq x y z
N LYS A 1 -9.86 -9.20 1.45
CA LYS A 1 -8.41 -9.08 1.10
C LYS A 1 -8.19 -9.14 -0.41
N SER A 2 -8.72 -10.15 -1.11
CA SER A 2 -8.55 -10.35 -2.56
C SER A 2 -8.86 -9.12 -3.43
N LEU A 3 -10.01 -8.46 -3.23
CA LEU A 3 -10.41 -7.28 -4.02
C LEU A 3 -9.47 -6.07 -3.90
N MET A 4 -8.88 -5.82 -2.73
CA MET A 4 -7.92 -4.72 -2.53
C MET A 4 -6.58 -5.00 -3.21
N LEU A 5 -6.21 -6.27 -3.32
CA LEU A 5 -5.01 -6.70 -4.04
C LEU A 5 -5.17 -6.59 -5.56
N THR A 6 -6.34 -6.96 -6.08
CA THR A 6 -6.55 -7.07 -7.53
C THR A 6 -7.19 -5.82 -8.15
N CYS A 7 -7.99 -5.07 -7.40
CA CYS A 7 -8.79 -3.94 -7.91
C CYS A 7 -8.67 -2.66 -7.05
N GLY A 8 -7.84 -2.67 -6.02
CA GLY A 8 -7.82 -1.58 -5.03
C GLY A 8 -7.19 -0.27 -5.52
N MET A 9 -6.28 -0.38 -6.49
CA MET A 9 -5.51 0.72 -7.07
C MET A 9 -5.83 0.92 -8.57
N TYR A 10 -7.09 0.70 -8.98
CA TYR A 10 -7.53 0.78 -10.38
C TYR A 10 -6.64 -0.10 -11.31
N ASN A 11 -6.28 0.40 -12.49
CA ASN A 11 -5.38 -0.28 -13.43
C ASN A 11 -3.92 -0.40 -12.92
N ALA A 12 -3.57 0.26 -11.80
CA ALA A 12 -2.25 0.18 -11.19
C ALA A 12 -2.15 -0.95 -10.15
N SER A 13 -3.22 -1.71 -9.89
CA SER A 13 -3.25 -2.79 -8.88
C SER A 13 -2.16 -3.85 -9.10
N GLY A 14 -1.86 -4.23 -10.35
CA GLY A 14 -0.77 -5.17 -10.65
C GLY A 14 0.62 -4.63 -10.32
N LYS A 15 0.91 -3.37 -10.68
CA LYS A 15 2.18 -2.70 -10.31
C LYS A 15 2.29 -2.52 -8.80
N PHE A 16 1.19 -2.17 -8.14
CA PHE A 16 1.17 -1.99 -6.68
C PHE A 16 1.40 -3.32 -5.93
N ALA A 17 0.77 -4.40 -6.37
CA ALA A 17 1.03 -5.73 -5.82
C ALA A 17 2.49 -6.16 -6.02
N ALA A 18 3.09 -5.87 -7.17
CA ALA A 18 4.49 -6.23 -7.46
C ALA A 18 5.54 -5.39 -6.68
N PHE A 19 5.28 -4.09 -6.44
CA PHE A 19 6.27 -3.20 -5.82
C PHE A 19 6.03 -2.89 -4.33
N VAL A 20 4.78 -2.97 -3.87
CA VAL A 20 4.41 -2.69 -2.46
C VAL A 20 3.98 -3.97 -1.75
N GLY A 21 3.33 -4.89 -2.46
CA GLY A 21 2.97 -6.20 -1.91
C GLY A 21 1.98 -6.15 -0.75
N MET A 22 1.26 -5.05 -0.54
CA MET A 22 0.26 -4.92 0.52
C MET A 22 -1.13 -4.66 -0.07
N PRO A 23 -2.22 -5.16 0.54
CA PRO A 23 -3.57 -4.79 0.13
C PRO A 23 -3.81 -3.30 0.39
N ALA A 24 -4.14 -2.54 -0.66
CA ALA A 24 -4.39 -1.11 -0.58
C ALA A 24 -5.65 -0.68 -1.35
N LYS A 25 -6.23 0.46 -0.98
CA LYS A 25 -7.30 1.15 -1.69
C LYS A 25 -6.98 2.63 -1.78
N SER A 26 -7.07 3.21 -2.98
CA SER A 26 -6.94 4.66 -3.20
C SER A 26 -8.28 5.35 -3.49
N GLY A 27 -8.31 6.67 -3.33
CA GLY A 27 -9.40 7.54 -3.79
C GLY A 27 -8.86 8.82 -4.43
N VAL A 28 -9.62 9.37 -5.39
CA VAL A 28 -9.25 10.58 -6.16
C VAL A 28 -9.10 11.85 -5.32
N SER A 29 -9.56 11.84 -4.06
CA SER A 29 -9.26 12.89 -3.09
C SER A 29 -7.80 12.89 -2.62
N GLY A 30 -7.00 11.90 -3.04
CA GLY A 30 -5.61 11.72 -2.60
C GLY A 30 -5.44 10.81 -1.39
N GLY A 31 -6.50 10.14 -0.94
CA GLY A 31 -6.43 9.16 0.14
C GLY A 31 -5.91 7.81 -0.33
N ILE A 32 -5.07 7.16 0.47
CA ILE A 32 -4.67 5.75 0.32
C ILE A 32 -4.79 5.05 1.67
N MET A 33 -5.49 3.92 1.71
CA MET A 33 -5.61 3.05 2.88
C MET A 33 -4.97 1.70 2.56
N THR A 34 -4.08 1.23 3.44
CA THR A 34 -3.36 -0.04 3.29
C THR A 34 -3.41 -0.82 4.60
N LEU A 35 -3.32 -2.15 4.51
CA LEU A 35 -3.20 -3.02 5.70
C LEU A 35 -1.96 -3.90 5.61
N VAL A 36 -1.27 -4.06 6.73
CA VAL A 36 -0.19 -5.01 6.94
C VAL A 36 -0.75 -6.16 7.77
N PRO A 37 -0.81 -7.40 7.27
CA PRO A 37 -1.20 -8.53 8.09
C PRO A 37 -0.11 -8.88 9.12
N PRO A 38 -0.47 -9.51 10.25
CA PRO A 38 0.52 -10.02 11.19
C PRO A 38 1.54 -10.93 10.50
N ARG A 39 2.82 -10.79 10.87
CA ARG A 39 3.92 -11.55 10.28
C ARG A 39 4.78 -12.20 11.37
N SER A 40 5.16 -13.45 11.12
CA SER A 40 6.01 -14.23 12.02
C SER A 40 7.51 -13.93 11.86
N ARG A 41 7.92 -13.14 10.85
CA ARG A 41 9.34 -12.81 10.64
C ARG A 41 9.81 -11.82 11.70
N GLN A 42 10.72 -12.29 12.54
CA GLN A 42 11.33 -11.50 13.62
C GLN A 42 12.23 -10.40 13.03
N ALA A 43 12.16 -9.21 13.65
CA ALA A 43 12.89 -7.97 13.34
C ALA A 43 12.25 -6.92 12.40
N VAL A 44 10.93 -6.93 12.20
CA VAL A 44 10.20 -5.80 11.59
C VAL A 44 9.28 -5.09 12.60
N PRO A 45 9.11 -3.75 12.49
CA PRO A 45 8.05 -3.05 13.22
C PRO A 45 6.67 -3.55 12.73
N PHE A 46 5.66 -3.54 13.60
CA PHE A 46 4.29 -3.99 13.33
C PHE A 46 4.13 -5.52 13.15
N GLN A 47 4.70 -6.32 14.07
CA GLN A 47 4.62 -7.79 14.06
C GLN A 47 3.17 -8.32 14.11
N ASP A 48 2.31 -7.66 14.89
CA ASP A 48 0.88 -7.98 15.00
C ASP A 48 0.04 -7.42 13.82
N GLY A 49 0.71 -6.84 12.81
CA GLY A 49 0.07 -6.13 11.72
C GLY A 49 -0.29 -4.69 12.09
N CYS A 50 -0.64 -3.90 11.08
CA CYS A 50 -1.09 -2.52 11.27
C CYS A 50 -1.97 -2.04 10.11
N GLY A 51 -2.76 -1.00 10.37
CA GLY A 51 -3.43 -0.23 9.34
C GLY A 51 -2.64 1.04 9.03
N ILE A 52 -2.52 1.40 7.75
CA ILE A 52 -1.82 2.60 7.30
C ILE A 52 -2.80 3.46 6.49
N GLY A 53 -3.00 4.69 6.93
CA GLY A 53 -3.77 5.71 6.21
C GLY A 53 -2.84 6.83 5.75
N ILE A 54 -2.90 7.17 4.47
CA ILE A 54 -2.09 8.23 3.86
C ILE A 54 -3.03 9.18 3.12
N TYR A 55 -2.71 10.46 3.20
CA TYR A 55 -3.41 11.49 2.47
C TYR A 55 -2.39 12.40 1.77
N GLY A 56 -2.52 12.52 0.45
CA GLY A 56 -1.72 13.41 -0.35
C GLY A 56 -2.55 13.90 -1.54
N PRO A 57 -2.96 15.17 -1.58
CA PRO A 57 -3.93 15.68 -2.56
C PRO A 57 -3.40 15.69 -4.00
N ALA A 58 -2.08 15.65 -4.19
CA ALA A 58 -1.46 15.52 -5.51
C ALA A 58 -1.63 14.08 -6.02
N ILE A 59 -2.52 13.90 -7.01
CA ILE A 59 -2.81 12.62 -7.65
C ILE A 59 -2.14 12.48 -9.01
N ASP A 60 -1.86 11.25 -9.42
CA ASP A 60 -1.37 10.88 -10.75
C ASP A 60 -2.51 10.77 -11.78
N GLU A 61 -2.16 10.44 -13.03
CA GLU A 61 -3.10 10.21 -14.14
C GLU A 61 -4.11 9.07 -13.88
N TYR A 62 -3.86 8.22 -12.88
CA TYR A 62 -4.73 7.11 -12.48
C TYR A 62 -5.58 7.44 -11.24
N GLY A 63 -5.46 8.66 -10.69
CA GLY A 63 -6.21 9.08 -9.51
C GLY A 63 -5.64 8.60 -8.18
N ASN A 64 -4.39 8.13 -8.15
CA ASN A 64 -3.70 7.72 -6.93
C ASN A 64 -2.81 8.85 -6.41
N SER A 65 -2.68 9.00 -5.09
CA SER A 65 -1.74 9.97 -4.53
C SER A 65 -0.30 9.66 -4.94
N LEU A 66 0.35 10.57 -5.67
CA LEU A 66 1.70 10.36 -6.19
C LEU A 66 2.71 10.20 -5.05
N ALA A 67 2.71 11.16 -4.12
CA ALA A 67 3.56 11.12 -2.92
C ALA A 67 3.19 9.93 -2.00
N GLY A 68 1.89 9.63 -1.88
CA GLY A 68 1.44 8.52 -1.04
C GLY A 68 1.91 7.15 -1.53
N VAL A 69 1.86 6.91 -2.84
CA VAL A 69 2.39 5.68 -3.45
C VAL A 69 3.90 5.58 -3.24
N MET A 70 4.64 6.68 -3.43
CA MET A 70 6.10 6.70 -3.20
C MET A 70 6.45 6.38 -1.74
N LEU A 71 5.72 6.97 -0.79
CA LEU A 71 5.90 6.72 0.63
C LEU A 71 5.62 5.25 0.99
N LEU A 72 4.52 4.69 0.49
CA LEU A 72 4.19 3.27 0.72
C LEU A 72 5.25 2.34 0.15
N LYS A 73 5.75 2.62 -1.06
CA LYS A 73 6.85 1.85 -1.64
C LYS A 73 8.10 1.91 -0.78
N HIS A 74 8.48 3.10 -0.30
CA HIS A 74 9.65 3.28 0.55
C HIS A 74 9.52 2.51 1.86
N ILE A 75 8.37 2.62 2.53
CA ILE A 75 8.09 1.93 3.79
C ILE A 75 8.05 0.41 3.59
N ALA A 76 7.39 -0.07 2.55
CA ALA A 76 7.29 -1.48 2.23
C ALA A 76 8.66 -2.14 2.02
N GLN A 77 9.56 -1.45 1.31
CA GLN A 77 10.92 -1.91 1.06
C GLN A 77 11.79 -1.82 2.32
N LYS A 78 11.67 -0.74 3.10
CA LYS A 78 12.48 -0.53 4.30
C LYS A 78 12.14 -1.50 5.43
N TRP A 79 10.88 -1.91 5.55
CA TRP A 79 10.40 -2.79 6.62
C TRP A 79 9.92 -4.16 6.14
N ASP A 80 10.24 -4.56 4.90
CA ASP A 80 9.86 -5.85 4.31
C ASP A 80 8.38 -6.23 4.54
N LEU A 81 7.48 -5.30 4.22
CA LEU A 81 6.04 -5.45 4.48
C LEU A 81 5.28 -6.14 3.33
N SER A 82 5.96 -6.47 2.23
CA SER A 82 5.36 -7.17 1.09
C SER A 82 4.86 -8.54 1.50
N ILE A 83 3.57 -8.83 1.34
CA ILE A 83 2.98 -10.15 1.63
C ILE A 83 3.49 -11.28 0.71
N PHE A 84 4.14 -10.93 -0.40
CA PHE A 84 4.81 -11.83 -1.34
C PHE A 84 6.27 -12.01 -0.97
#